data_AF-A0A090T3Y4-F1
#
_entry.id   AF-A0A090T3Y4-F1
#
_cell.length_a   1.000
_cell.length_b   1.000
_cell.length_c   1.000
_cell.angle_alpha   90.00
_cell.angle_beta   90.00
_cell.angle_gamma   90.00
#
_symmetry.space_group_name_H-M   'P 1'
#
loop_
_entity.id
_entity.type
_entity.pdbx_description
1 polymer ?
#
loop_
_entity_poly.entity_id
_entity_poly.type
_entity_poly.pdbx_seq_one_letter_code
_entity_poly.pdbx_strand_id
1 'polypeptide(L)'
;MSARQQASWLPLVCICLVMSMIYFTSLGTNVVISKWIETFDTDIGFVQLVIMMTSLIGGGFMLLTSKLGEKFGKKKILATGIVIYLTGLVTALISPTQVVFFVGWAIIWPIGW
;
A
#
# COMPACT_ATOMS: atom_id res chain seq x y z
N MET A 1 -12.47 42.02 1.76
CA MET A 1 -13.42 40.89 1.79
C MET A 1 -12.96 39.86 0.76
N SER A 2 -12.41 38.72 1.19
CA SER A 2 -12.21 37.58 0.30
C SER A 2 -12.52 36.30 1.07
N ALA A 3 -13.47 35.57 0.51
CA ALA A 3 -14.15 34.34 0.91
C ALA A 3 -13.62 33.56 2.13
N ARG A 4 -14.50 33.40 3.14
CA ARG A 4 -14.50 32.26 4.06
C ARG A 4 -14.52 30.97 3.24
N GLN A 5 -13.39 30.29 3.18
CA GLN A 5 -13.32 28.91 2.72
C GLN A 5 -14.11 28.08 3.73
N GLN A 6 -15.33 27.68 3.35
CA GLN A 6 -16.16 26.78 4.16
C GLN A 6 -15.28 25.60 4.57
N ALA A 7 -15.09 25.42 5.88
CA ALA A 7 -14.40 24.25 6.41
C ALA A 7 -15.25 23.02 6.06
N SER A 8 -15.02 22.48 4.87
CA SER A 8 -15.59 21.21 4.46
C SER A 8 -14.93 20.18 5.36
N TRP A 9 -15.70 19.51 6.22
CA TRP A 9 -15.24 18.41 7.06
C TRP A 9 -14.99 17.14 6.22
N LEU A 10 -15.45 17.15 4.97
CA LEU A 10 -15.36 16.06 4.01
C LEU A 10 -13.92 15.56 3.76
N PRO A 11 -12.90 16.44 3.58
CA PRO A 11 -11.52 16.01 3.44
C PRO A 11 -10.98 15.33 4.72
N LEU A 12 -11.35 15.81 5.91
CA LEU A 12 -10.95 15.17 7.17
C LEU A 12 -11.55 13.77 7.29
N VAL A 13 -12.85 13.62 7.04
CA VAL A 13 -13.52 12.31 7.07
C VAL A 13 -12.92 11.36 6.05
N CYS A 14 -12.64 11.83 4.82
CA CYS A 14 -11.96 11.02 3.81
C CYS A 14 -10.57 10.58 4.25
N ILE A 15 -9.75 11.47 4.84
CA ILE A 15 -8.42 11.10 5.34
C ILE A 15 -8.54 10.10 6.49
N CYS A 16 -9.45 10.29 7.44
CA CYS A 16 -9.70 9.34 8.52
C CYS A 16 -10.10 7.97 7.98
N LEU A 17 -10.97 7.91 6.96
CA LEU A 17 -11.35 6.66 6.31
C LEU A 17 -10.14 5.98 5.64
N VAL A 18 -9.35 6.72 4.86
CA VAL A 18 -8.13 6.17 4.23
C VAL A 18 -7.16 5.63 5.27
N MET A 19 -6.90 6.39 6.34
CA MET A 19 -6.01 5.96 7.42
C MET A 19 -6.55 4.71 8.13
N SER A 20 -7.86 4.65 8.38
CA SER A 20 -8.48 3.47 8.98
C SER A 20 -8.35 2.22 8.10
N MET A 21 -8.51 2.35 6.78
CA MET A 21 -8.30 1.23 5.84
C MET A 21 -6.85 0.72 5.84
N ILE A 22 -5.87 1.62 5.92
CA ILE A 22 -4.45 1.26 6.01
C ILE A 22 -4.18 0.46 7.29
N TYR A 23 -4.68 0.94 8.44
CA TYR A 23 -4.53 0.24 9.71
C TYR A 23 -5.24 -1.11 9.72
N PHE A 24 -6.45 -1.19 9.17
CA PHE A 24 -7.18 -2.45 9.06
C PHE A 24 -6.40 -3.48 8.23
N THR A 25 -5.80 -3.05 7.13
CA THR A 25 -4.97 -3.91 6.28
C THR A 25 -3.76 -4.45 7.05
N SER A 26 -3.08 -3.58 7.82
CA SER A 26 -1.93 -3.96 8.65
C SER A 26 -2.31 -4.95 9.77
N LEU A 27 -3.45 -4.74 10.43
CA LEU A 27 -3.96 -5.66 11.44
C LEU A 27 -4.31 -7.02 10.81
N GLY A 28 -4.94 -7.01 9.64
CA GLY A 28 -5.26 -8.20 8.88
C GLY A 28 -4.03 -9.04 8.57
N THR A 29 -2.97 -8.42 8.06
CA THR A 29 -1.70 -9.12 7.76
C THR A 29 -1.07 -9.74 8.99
N ASN A 30 -1.06 -9.04 10.14
CA ASN A 30 -0.51 -9.60 11.38
C ASN A 30 -1.21 -10.89 11.83
N VAL A 31 -2.53 -11.00 11.61
CA VAL A 31 -3.31 -12.20 11.95
C VAL A 31 -3.04 -13.36 10.99
N VAL A 32 -2.76 -13.07 9.70
CA VAL A 32 -2.60 -14.11 8.68
C VAL A 32 -1.16 -14.56 8.43
N ILE A 33 -0.15 -13.92 9.05
CA ILE A 33 1.27 -14.33 8.93
C ILE A 33 1.45 -15.83 9.22
N SER A 34 0.84 -16.34 10.30
CA SER A 34 0.94 -17.76 10.65
C SER A 34 0.35 -18.68 9.58
N LYS A 35 -0.73 -18.26 8.91
CA LYS A 35 -1.30 -19.02 7.78
C LYS A 35 -0.38 -19.01 6.56
N TRP A 36 0.30 -17.91 6.27
CA TRP A 36 1.26 -17.85 5.16
C TRP A 36 2.44 -18.77 5.40
N ILE A 37 2.95 -18.81 6.62
CA ILE A 37 4.01 -19.74 7.03
C ILE A 37 3.60 -21.19 6.79
N GLU A 38 2.40 -21.56 7.23
CA GLU A 38 1.88 -22.92 7.05
C GLU A 38 1.62 -23.25 5.57
N THR A 39 1.14 -22.28 4.78
CA THR A 39 0.77 -22.49 3.37
C THR A 39 1.99 -22.55 2.44
N PHE A 40 3.03 -21.79 2.74
CA PHE A 40 4.22 -21.67 1.89
C PHE A 40 5.46 -22.40 2.45
N ASP A 41 5.33 -23.06 3.60
CA ASP A 41 6.42 -23.74 4.31
C ASP A 41 7.65 -22.82 4.52
N THR A 42 7.39 -21.59 5.00
CA THR A 42 8.41 -20.55 5.17
C THR A 42 8.73 -20.24 6.62
N ASP A 43 9.95 -19.76 6.88
CA ASP A 43 10.32 -19.25 8.19
C ASP A 43 9.69 -17.87 8.51
N ILE A 44 9.40 -17.62 9.80
CA ILE A 44 8.90 -16.33 10.30
C ILE A 44 9.84 -15.18 9.92
N GLY A 45 11.16 -15.38 10.04
CA GLY A 45 12.17 -14.40 9.69
C GLY A 45 12.13 -14.02 8.22
N PHE A 46 11.84 -14.97 7.32
CA PHE A 46 11.69 -14.67 5.90
C PHE A 46 10.48 -13.76 5.64
N VAL A 47 9.32 -14.07 6.24
CA VAL A 47 8.12 -13.22 6.11
C VAL A 47 8.36 -11.83 6.69
N GLN A 48 9.07 -11.72 7.81
CA GLN A 48 9.44 -10.42 8.39
C GLN A 48 10.35 -9.61 7.47
N LEU A 49 11.34 -10.24 6.84
CA LEU A 49 12.19 -9.57 5.83
C LEU A 49 11.37 -9.02 4.66
N VAL A 50 10.38 -9.78 4.19
CA VAL A 50 9.45 -9.33 3.14
C VAL A 50 8.63 -8.12 3.61
N ILE A 51 8.09 -8.13 4.83
CA ILE A 51 7.34 -7.00 5.41
C ILE A 51 8.25 -5.76 5.52
N MET A 52 9.50 -5.94 5.94
CA MET A 52 10.48 -4.86 6.02
C MET A 52 10.79 -4.26 4.65
N MET A 53 10.99 -5.10 3.63
CA MET A 53 11.19 -4.65 2.24
C MET A 53 10.00 -3.85 1.71
N THR A 54 8.78 -4.34 1.99
CA THR A 54 7.54 -3.67 1.62
C THR A 54 7.47 -2.25 2.20
N SER A 55 7.81 -2.12 3.48
CA SER A 55 7.82 -0.84 4.19
C SER A 55 8.90 0.11 3.67
N LEU A 56 10.08 -0.42 3.32
CA LEU A 56 11.19 0.35 2.75
C LEU A 56 10.82 0.91 1.36
N ILE A 57 10.26 0.07 0.49
CA ILE A 57 9.83 0.46 -0.86
C ILE A 57 8.68 1.47 -0.76
N GLY A 58 7.66 1.18 0.06
CA GLY A 58 6.53 2.07 0.25
C GLY A 58 6.94 3.44 0.76
N GLY A 59 7.77 3.50 1.82
CA GLY A 59 8.28 4.75 2.34
C GLY A 59 9.13 5.54 1.35
N GLY A 60 9.97 4.86 0.57
CA GLY A 60 10.76 5.47 -0.49
C GLY A 60 9.89 6.08 -1.60
N PHE A 61 8.90 5.32 -2.07
CA PHE A 61 7.99 5.79 -3.11
C PHE A 61 7.04 6.89 -2.64
N MET A 62 6.59 6.88 -1.38
CA MET A 62 5.77 7.96 -0.81
C MET A 62 6.48 9.33 -0.93
N LEU A 63 7.79 9.37 -0.72
CA LEU A 63 8.59 10.58 -0.90
C LEU A 63 8.71 10.97 -2.39
N LEU A 64 8.87 10.01 -3.30
CA LEU A 64 8.90 10.28 -4.73
C LEU A 64 7.55 10.77 -5.28
N THR A 65 6.47 10.08 -4.94
CA THR A 65 5.11 10.38 -5.42
C THR A 65 4.63 11.74 -4.94
N SER A 66 5.06 12.19 -3.74
CA SER A 66 4.79 13.55 -3.25
C SER A 66 5.32 14.64 -4.20
N LYS A 67 6.59 14.55 -4.61
CA LYS A 67 7.23 15.49 -5.55
C LYS A 67 6.70 15.36 -6.97
N LEU A 68 6.45 14.13 -7.43
CA LEU A 68 5.85 13.90 -8.75
C LEU A 68 4.42 14.45 -8.82
N GLY A 69 3.65 14.35 -7.74
CA GLY A 69 2.28 14.88 -7.65
C GLY A 69 2.22 16.40 -7.77
N GLU A 70 3.24 17.11 -7.28
CA GLU A 70 3.36 18.57 -7.45
C GLU A 70 3.67 18.96 -8.89
N LYS A 71 4.54 18.21 -9.58
CA LYS A 71 4.99 18.53 -10.94
C LYS A 71 4.02 18.08 -12.04
N PHE A 72 3.47 16.88 -11.95
CA PHE A 72 2.66 16.25 -13.01
C PHE A 72 1.14 16.31 -12.74
N GLY A 73 0.75 16.81 -11.58
CA GLY A 73 -0.65 16.96 -11.16
C GLY A 73 -1.13 15.80 -10.28
N LYS A 74 -1.64 16.15 -9.10
CA LYS A 74 -2.05 15.23 -8.03
C LYS A 74 -3.04 14.15 -8.49
N LYS A 75 -4.01 14.49 -9.36
CA LYS A 75 -5.01 13.53 -9.85
C LYS A 75 -4.43 12.40 -10.70
N LYS A 76 -3.44 12.70 -11.55
CA LYS A 76 -2.84 11.69 -12.45
C LYS A 76 -1.98 10.71 -11.67
N ILE A 77 -1.12 11.22 -10.79
CA ILE A 77 -0.26 10.40 -9.93
C ILE A 77 -1.08 9.50 -9.00
N LEU A 78 -2.18 10.03 -8.44
CA LEU A 78 -3.11 9.21 -7.65
C LEU A 78 -3.72 8.08 -8.46
N ALA A 79 -4.16 8.34 -9.70
CA ALA A 79 -4.74 7.32 -10.56
C ALA A 79 -3.72 6.22 -10.92
N THR A 80 -2.49 6.58 -11.27
CA THR A 80 -1.44 5.58 -11.52
C THR A 80 -1.08 4.78 -10.27
N GLY A 81 -1.00 5.43 -9.11
CA GLY A 81 -0.77 4.74 -7.83
C GLY A 81 -1.83 3.67 -7.54
N ILE A 82 -3.11 4.03 -7.72
CA ILE A 82 -4.23 3.09 -7.55
C ILE A 82 -4.13 1.90 -8.52
N VAL A 83 -3.79 2.15 -9.79
CA VAL A 83 -3.63 1.06 -10.77
C VAL A 83 -2.49 0.13 -10.35
N ILE A 84 -1.33 0.67 -9.97
CA ILE A 84 -0.17 -0.12 -9.53
C ILE A 84 -0.53 -0.93 -8.28
N TYR A 85 -1.15 -0.29 -7.29
CA TYR A 85 -1.61 -0.92 -6.05
C TYR A 85 -2.53 -2.11 -6.33
N LEU A 86 -3.55 -1.92 -7.17
CA LEU A 86 -4.49 -2.98 -7.54
C LEU A 86 -3.80 -4.11 -8.31
N THR A 87 -2.89 -3.79 -9.23
CA THR A 87 -2.15 -4.82 -9.96
C THR A 87 -1.25 -5.66 -9.03
N GLY A 88 -0.61 -5.04 -8.04
CA GLY A 88 0.17 -5.76 -7.03
C GLY A 88 -0.70 -6.68 -6.17
N LEU A 89 -1.86 -6.18 -5.72
CA LEU A 89 -2.82 -6.95 -4.94
C LEU A 89 -3.35 -8.16 -5.72
N VAL A 90 -3.74 -7.95 -6.97
CA VAL A 90 -4.25 -9.01 -7.86
C VAL A 90 -3.14 -10.03 -8.15
N THR A 91 -1.92 -9.59 -8.38
CA THR A 91 -0.77 -10.48 -8.59
C THR A 91 -0.51 -11.36 -7.36
N ALA A 92 -0.60 -10.79 -6.16
CA ALA A 92 -0.49 -11.57 -4.92
C ALA A 92 -1.65 -12.56 -4.78
N LEU A 93 -2.89 -12.16 -5.10
CA LEU A 93 -4.07 -13.00 -4.94
C LEU A 93 -4.07 -14.25 -5.85
N ILE A 94 -3.63 -14.10 -7.11
CA ILE A 94 -3.64 -15.19 -8.10
C ILE A 94 -2.29 -15.96 -8.10
N SER A 95 -1.38 -15.62 -7.19
CA SER A 95 -0.03 -16.17 -7.21
C SER A 95 -0.02 -17.70 -7.06
N PRO A 96 0.58 -18.44 -8.01
CA PRO A 96 0.67 -19.90 -7.94
C PRO A 96 1.82 -20.39 -7.07
N THR A 97 2.77 -19.50 -6.73
CA THR A 97 3.97 -19.83 -5.94
C THR A 97 4.26 -18.72 -4.94
N GLN A 98 4.95 -19.04 -3.84
CA GLN A 98 5.31 -18.06 -2.80
C GLN A 98 6.09 -16.88 -3.37
N VAL A 99 6.95 -17.12 -4.36
CA VAL A 99 7.82 -16.09 -4.91
C VAL A 99 6.98 -15.05 -5.65
N VAL A 100 5.97 -15.49 -6.40
CA VAL A 100 5.05 -14.59 -7.09
C VAL A 100 4.18 -13.83 -6.07
N PHE A 101 3.75 -14.49 -5.00
CA PHE A 101 3.03 -13.85 -3.90
C PHE A 101 3.85 -12.70 -3.31
N PHE A 102 5.10 -12.99 -2.91
CA PHE A 102 5.98 -12.02 -2.26
C PHE A 102 6.45 -10.93 -3.22
N VAL A 103 6.65 -11.20 -4.51
CA VAL A 103 6.97 -10.15 -5.49
C VAL A 103 5.78 -9.22 -5.69
N GLY A 104 4.57 -9.76 -5.83
CA GLY A 104 3.35 -8.95 -5.94
C GLY A 104 3.13 -8.09 -4.69
N TRP A 105 3.30 -8.69 -3.52
CA TRP A 105 3.04 -8.04 -2.24
C TRP A 105 4.14 -7.11 -1.76
N ALA A 106 5.42 -7.44 -1.95
CA ALA A 106 6.54 -6.68 -1.40
C ALA A 106 7.16 -5.67 -2.35
N ILE A 107 6.94 -5.81 -3.66
CA ILE A 107 7.51 -4.90 -4.66
C ILE A 107 6.40 -4.12 -5.34
N ILE A 108 5.46 -4.80 -6.00
CA ILE A 108 4.49 -4.13 -6.88
C ILE A 108 3.47 -3.32 -6.06
N TRP A 109 2.88 -3.95 -5.05
CA TRP A 109 1.88 -3.33 -4.18
C TRP A 109 2.37 -2.03 -3.49
N PRO A 110 3.54 -1.98 -2.83
CA PRO A 110 4.00 -0.78 -2.12
C PRO A 110 4.47 0.36 -3.04
N ILE A 111 4.74 0.11 -4.32
CA ILE A 111 5.06 1.19 -5.29
C ILE A 111 3.83 2.08 -5.54
N GLY A 112 2.63 1.51 -5.42
CA GLY A 112 1.38 2.25 -5.58
C GLY A 112 0.95 3.06 -4.36
N TRP A 113 1.72 3.00 -3.26
CA TRP A 113 1.42 3.63 -1.98
C TRP A 113 1.73 5.14 -1.96
#